data_AF-A0A9D6RPJ4-F1
#
_entry.id   AF-A0A9D6RPJ4-F1
#
_cell.length_a   1.000
_cell.length_b   1.000
_cell.length_c   1.000
_cell.angle_alpha   90.00
_cell.angle_beta   90.00
_cell.angle_gamma   90.00
#
_symmetry.space_group_name_H-M   'P 1'
#
loop_
_entity.id
_entity.type
_entity.pdbx_description
1 polymer ?
#
loop_
_entity_poly.entity_id
_entity_poly.type
_entity_poly.pdbx_seq_one_letter_code
_entity_poly.pdbx_strand_id
1 'polypeptide(L)'
;MNAVKTIDIKGLGHGEKEGLIFPSVEGLAANETLRIVVEFNPVPLVYMLKAQGEFEISYEKEGPDEWILNVHRIAPGEDKKEQFKELLTELKEGGASEETKKKAKALLQAVDATSLGIMEQELIREGVSHDEIRKSLCDIHLEVLRDSLVSKRQEVSAPHPINTFMEEHKIIVNSLHELSSLVERLPAITSLAAMGEDREKLKDIAHHLVESESHHQREEEVLFPELERHDIVEPPAIMKLDHVEFRKRKQELYQLAYNPQDYDFSQFKTRVIELGEYLSKELESHIFKEDNILYQIALQVLNAEEWEKIHRECDKVGYCCFTPGDQKKEEIMELDLRAMPPFERHEKIFELWDALKPGETLRITNDHDPKPLHYQFEAEYKGQYQWEYEQQGPKDWVVKIKKV
;
A
#
# COMPACT_ATOMS: atom_id res chain seq x y z
N MET A 1 26.72 -39.53 -5.23
CA MET A 1 25.48 -39.51 -6.03
C MET A 1 24.34 -39.78 -5.05
N ASN A 2 23.71 -38.72 -4.53
CA ASN A 2 22.55 -38.89 -3.64
C ASN A 2 21.39 -39.42 -4.48
N ALA A 3 20.73 -40.47 -4.01
CA ALA A 3 19.61 -41.08 -4.71
C ALA A 3 18.44 -40.09 -4.77
N VAL A 4 18.03 -39.69 -5.97
CA VAL A 4 16.85 -38.84 -6.17
C VAL A 4 15.61 -39.68 -5.83
N LYS A 5 14.98 -39.38 -4.69
CA LYS A 5 13.71 -40.00 -4.31
C LYS A 5 12.63 -39.49 -5.26
N THR A 6 11.79 -40.36 -5.80
CA THR A 6 10.70 -39.97 -6.70
C THR A 6 9.36 -40.36 -6.09
N ILE A 7 8.41 -39.43 -6.08
CA ILE A 7 7.01 -39.70 -5.77
C ILE A 7 6.15 -39.40 -7.01
N ASP A 8 5.28 -40.34 -7.35
CA ASP A 8 4.27 -40.19 -8.41
C ASP A 8 2.90 -40.18 -7.74
N ILE A 9 2.18 -39.08 -7.88
CA ILE A 9 0.91 -38.84 -7.20
C ILE A 9 -0.26 -38.67 -8.18
N LYS A 10 -0.08 -39.07 -9.44
CA LYS A 10 -1.14 -39.07 -10.44
C LYS A 10 -2.27 -40.02 -10.04
N GLY A 11 -3.51 -39.64 -10.29
CA GLY A 11 -4.71 -40.41 -9.97
C GLY A 11 -5.12 -40.47 -8.50
N LEU A 12 -4.36 -39.86 -7.58
CA LEU A 12 -4.68 -39.83 -6.15
C LEU A 12 -5.69 -38.74 -5.78
N GLY A 13 -6.46 -38.95 -4.70
CA GLY A 13 -7.35 -37.94 -4.13
C GLY A 13 -6.57 -36.79 -3.44
N HIS A 14 -7.20 -35.63 -3.25
CA HIS A 14 -6.52 -34.43 -2.72
C HIS A 14 -5.81 -34.67 -1.37
N GLY A 15 -6.50 -35.25 -0.38
CA GLY A 15 -5.89 -35.54 0.92
C GLY A 15 -4.79 -36.62 0.88
N GLU A 16 -4.83 -37.54 -0.09
CA GLU A 16 -3.77 -38.55 -0.29
C GLU A 16 -2.54 -37.94 -0.95
N LYS A 17 -2.74 -36.98 -1.87
CA LYS A 17 -1.67 -36.18 -2.48
C LYS A 17 -0.92 -35.39 -1.40
N GLU A 18 -1.63 -34.66 -0.54
CA GLU A 18 -1.01 -33.92 0.56
C GLU A 18 -0.26 -34.83 1.54
N GLY A 19 -0.87 -35.95 1.93
CA GLY A 19 -0.27 -36.95 2.83
C GLY A 19 1.00 -37.62 2.30
N LEU A 20 1.29 -37.51 1.00
CA LEU A 20 2.53 -38.00 0.39
C LEU A 20 3.53 -36.88 0.11
N ILE A 21 3.07 -35.73 -0.40
CA ILE A 21 3.95 -34.62 -0.78
C ILE A 21 4.65 -34.03 0.45
N PHE A 22 3.89 -33.57 1.45
CA PHE A 22 4.46 -32.80 2.55
C PHE A 22 5.43 -33.61 3.41
N PRO A 23 5.10 -34.84 3.86
CA PRO A 23 6.04 -35.63 4.65
C PRO A 23 7.31 -35.99 3.86
N SER A 24 7.19 -36.18 2.55
CA SER A 24 8.35 -36.49 1.69
C SER A 24 9.28 -35.29 1.51
N VAL A 25 8.72 -34.08 1.42
CA VAL A 25 9.48 -32.83 1.32
C VAL A 25 10.12 -32.48 2.66
N GLU A 26 9.37 -32.58 3.77
CA GLU A 26 9.87 -32.31 5.13
C GLU A 26 11.00 -33.28 5.54
N GLY A 27 10.89 -34.54 5.10
CA GLY A 27 11.87 -35.60 5.36
C GLY A 27 13.15 -35.52 4.52
N LEU A 28 13.33 -34.50 3.66
CA LEU A 28 14.57 -34.30 2.91
C LEU A 28 15.71 -33.87 3.83
N ALA A 29 16.86 -34.52 3.74
CA ALA A 29 18.08 -34.01 4.38
C ALA A 29 18.66 -32.82 3.58
N ALA A 30 19.58 -32.06 4.19
CA ALA A 30 20.27 -30.96 3.51
C ALA A 30 20.98 -31.44 2.23
N ASN A 31 20.80 -30.70 1.14
CA ASN A 31 21.27 -31.04 -0.21
C ASN A 31 20.65 -32.33 -0.82
N GLU A 32 19.52 -32.83 -0.30
CA GLU A 32 18.74 -33.87 -0.98
C GLU A 32 17.73 -33.26 -1.96
N THR A 33 17.38 -34.04 -2.98
CA THR A 33 16.37 -33.68 -3.99
C THR A 33 15.27 -34.71 -4.02
N LEU A 34 14.01 -34.25 -3.92
CA LEU A 34 12.81 -35.02 -4.19
C LEU A 34 12.27 -34.68 -5.58
N ARG A 35 12.00 -35.71 -6.37
CA ARG A 35 11.34 -35.60 -7.67
C ARG A 35 9.84 -35.92 -7.50
N ILE A 36 8.97 -35.02 -7.92
CA ILE A 36 7.52 -35.14 -7.78
C ILE A 36 6.88 -35.14 -9.18
N VAL A 37 6.05 -36.13 -9.46
CA VAL A 37 5.29 -36.25 -10.72
C VAL A 37 3.81 -35.98 -10.43
N VAL A 38 3.22 -35.01 -11.13
CA VAL A 38 1.82 -34.60 -10.95
C VAL A 38 1.08 -34.45 -12.29
N GLU A 39 -0.25 -34.56 -12.26
CA GLU A 39 -1.16 -34.42 -13.43
C GLU A 39 -1.91 -33.08 -13.44
N PHE A 40 -1.54 -32.14 -12.57
CA PHE A 40 -2.19 -30.83 -12.43
C PHE A 40 -1.14 -29.73 -12.41
N ASN A 41 -1.55 -28.48 -12.66
CA ASN A 41 -0.63 -27.34 -12.62
C ASN A 41 -0.04 -27.20 -11.19
N PRO A 42 1.28 -27.43 -11.02
CA PRO A 42 1.92 -27.44 -9.70
C PRO A 42 2.28 -26.04 -9.21
N VAL A 43 1.98 -24.97 -9.97
CA VAL A 43 2.36 -23.60 -9.62
C VAL A 43 1.99 -23.23 -8.17
N PRO A 44 0.77 -23.50 -7.66
CA PRO A 44 0.45 -23.23 -6.26
C PRO A 44 1.32 -23.99 -5.26
N LEU A 45 1.61 -25.26 -5.55
CA LEU A 45 2.51 -26.10 -4.75
C LEU A 45 3.95 -25.55 -4.76
N VAL A 46 4.42 -25.11 -5.93
CA VAL A 46 5.75 -24.50 -6.09
C VAL A 46 5.83 -23.17 -5.34
N TYR A 47 4.80 -22.34 -5.40
CA TYR A 47 4.74 -21.10 -4.62
C TYR A 47 4.77 -21.39 -3.11
N MET A 48 3.94 -22.32 -2.63
CA MET A 48 3.90 -22.70 -1.22
C MET A 48 5.24 -23.25 -0.72
N LEU A 49 5.89 -24.13 -1.48
CA LEU A 49 7.18 -24.69 -1.11
C LEU A 49 8.32 -23.65 -1.21
N LYS A 50 8.27 -22.73 -2.18
CA LYS A 50 9.21 -21.59 -2.25
C LYS A 50 9.00 -20.60 -1.11
N ALA A 51 7.77 -20.40 -0.64
CA ALA A 51 7.46 -19.52 0.48
C ALA A 51 8.08 -20.02 1.80
N GLN A 52 8.36 -21.32 1.93
CA GLN A 52 9.07 -21.87 3.08
C GLN A 52 10.57 -21.52 3.10
N GLY A 53 11.13 -21.02 1.99
CA GLY A 53 12.52 -20.62 1.88
C GLY A 53 13.54 -21.76 1.85
N GLU A 54 13.21 -22.94 2.38
CA GLU A 54 14.15 -24.06 2.53
C GLU A 54 14.44 -24.83 1.23
N PHE A 55 13.72 -24.55 0.13
CA PHE A 55 13.73 -25.38 -1.08
C PHE A 55 13.96 -24.60 -2.37
N GLU A 56 14.89 -25.09 -3.20
CA GLU A 56 15.04 -24.69 -4.59
C GLU A 56 14.22 -25.64 -5.48
N ILE A 57 13.34 -25.08 -6.33
CA ILE A 57 12.43 -25.87 -7.16
C ILE A 57 12.70 -25.61 -8.63
N SER A 58 12.93 -26.69 -9.37
CA SER A 58 13.12 -26.67 -10.83
C SER A 58 12.15 -27.61 -11.52
N TYR A 59 11.78 -27.27 -12.76
CA TYR A 59 10.93 -28.12 -13.59
C TYR A 59 11.80 -29.01 -14.49
N GLU A 60 11.55 -30.31 -14.44
CA GLU A 60 12.12 -31.27 -15.37
C GLU A 60 11.23 -31.44 -16.61
N LYS A 61 9.91 -31.35 -16.43
CA LYS A 61 8.92 -31.43 -17.50
C LYS A 61 7.70 -30.58 -17.18
N GLU A 62 7.24 -29.85 -18.19
CA GLU A 62 6.05 -29.00 -18.13
C GLU A 62 5.10 -29.42 -19.27
N GLY A 63 3.85 -29.72 -18.96
CA GLY A 63 2.89 -30.17 -19.96
C GLY A 63 1.48 -30.31 -19.40
N PRO A 64 0.44 -30.23 -20.24
CA PRO A 64 -0.95 -30.18 -19.78
C PRO A 64 -1.39 -31.44 -19.02
N ASP A 65 -0.79 -32.60 -19.32
CA ASP A 65 -1.16 -33.88 -18.72
C ASP A 65 -0.16 -34.37 -17.65
N GLU A 66 1.05 -33.80 -17.62
CA GLU A 66 2.11 -34.26 -16.71
C GLU A 66 3.15 -33.16 -16.46
N TRP A 67 3.39 -32.91 -15.17
CA TRP A 67 4.43 -32.03 -14.67
C TRP A 67 5.40 -32.83 -13.80
N ILE A 68 6.68 -32.50 -13.89
CA ILE A 68 7.74 -33.12 -13.09
C ILE A 68 8.56 -32.00 -12.47
N LEU A 69 8.56 -31.96 -11.13
CA LEU A 69 9.26 -30.97 -10.32
C LEU A 69 10.39 -31.65 -9.53
N ASN A 70 11.52 -30.97 -9.42
CA ASN A 70 12.62 -31.32 -8.54
C ASN A 70 12.66 -30.29 -7.40
N VAL A 71 12.45 -30.77 -6.18
CA VAL A 71 12.49 -29.98 -4.94
C VAL A 71 13.80 -30.30 -4.22
N HIS A 72 14.73 -29.35 -4.19
CA HIS A 72 16.05 -29.49 -3.59
C HIS A 72 16.12 -28.72 -2.27
N ARG A 73 16.53 -29.37 -1.17
CA ARG A 73 16.67 -28.69 0.13
C ARG A 73 18.02 -27.99 0.24
N ILE A 74 18.00 -26.67 0.45
CA ILE A 74 19.19 -25.84 0.57
C ILE A 74 19.81 -26.04 1.96
N ALA A 75 21.13 -26.26 2.05
CA ALA A 75 21.83 -26.32 3.33
C ALA A 75 21.97 -24.92 3.95
N PRO A 76 21.65 -24.72 5.26
CA PRO A 76 21.92 -23.46 5.93
C PRO A 76 23.43 -23.19 5.98
N GLY A 77 23.86 -21.95 5.74
CA GLY A 77 25.23 -21.54 6.05
C GLY A 77 25.41 -21.45 7.56
N GLU A 78 25.97 -22.48 8.21
CA GLU A 78 26.15 -22.57 9.68
C GLU A 78 26.78 -21.31 10.31
N ASP A 79 27.73 -20.66 9.61
CA ASP A 79 28.42 -19.45 10.09
C ASP A 79 27.50 -18.21 10.17
N LYS A 80 26.59 -18.03 9.21
CA LYS A 80 25.67 -16.89 9.19
C LYS A 80 24.53 -17.04 10.21
N LYS A 81 24.14 -18.28 10.52
CA LYS A 81 23.13 -18.60 11.54
C LYS A 81 23.60 -18.19 12.93
N GLU A 82 24.82 -18.55 13.30
CA GLU A 82 25.38 -18.18 14.61
C GLU A 82 25.56 -16.66 14.73
N GLN A 83 26.00 -15.98 13.67
CA GLN A 83 26.07 -14.51 13.64
C GLN A 83 24.69 -13.84 13.82
N PHE A 84 23.63 -14.45 13.31
CA PHE A 84 22.27 -13.94 13.45
C PHE A 84 21.68 -14.18 14.85
N LYS A 85 22.02 -15.31 15.48
CA LYS A 85 21.71 -15.57 16.91
C LYS A 85 22.40 -14.59 17.84
N GLU A 86 23.68 -14.35 17.61
CA GLU A 86 24.45 -13.35 18.37
C GLU A 86 23.81 -11.96 18.22
N LEU A 87 23.46 -11.56 16.99
CA LEU A 87 22.76 -10.29 16.74
C LEU A 87 21.43 -10.19 17.50
N LEU A 88 20.61 -11.24 17.48
CA LEU A 88 19.35 -11.27 18.22
C LEU A 88 19.53 -11.15 19.73
N THR A 89 20.59 -11.76 20.26
CA THR A 89 20.92 -11.70 21.70
C THR A 89 21.40 -10.31 22.09
N GLU A 90 22.29 -9.70 21.28
CA GLU A 90 22.75 -8.31 21.47
C GLU A 90 21.57 -7.33 21.47
N LEU A 91 20.59 -7.52 20.57
CA LEU A 91 19.39 -6.70 20.48
C LEU A 91 18.46 -6.83 21.70
N LYS A 92 18.38 -8.03 22.30
CA LYS A 92 17.58 -8.25 23.52
C LYS A 92 18.23 -7.61 24.76
N GLU A 93 19.55 -7.63 24.86
CA GLU A 93 20.25 -7.24 26.09
C GLU A 93 20.64 -5.74 26.15
N GLY A 94 20.90 -5.11 25.00
CA GLY A 94 21.49 -3.75 24.95
C GLY A 94 20.70 -2.67 24.19
N GLY A 95 19.61 -3.04 23.52
CA GLY A 95 18.92 -2.15 22.57
C GLY A 95 19.73 -1.89 21.28
N ALA A 96 19.12 -1.22 20.30
CA ALA A 96 19.69 -1.01 18.97
C ALA A 96 20.81 0.06 18.96
N SER A 97 22.00 -0.28 19.46
CA SER A 97 23.18 0.58 19.34
C SER A 97 23.56 0.79 17.86
N GLU A 98 24.21 1.91 17.53
CA GLU A 98 24.69 2.18 16.16
C GLU A 98 25.61 1.08 15.62
N GLU A 99 26.38 0.42 16.50
CA GLU A 99 27.26 -0.68 16.12
C GLU A 99 26.48 -1.96 15.82
N THR A 100 25.47 -2.27 16.63
CA THR A 100 24.55 -3.41 16.42
C THR A 100 23.72 -3.22 15.15
N LYS A 101 23.24 -2.00 14.88
CA LYS A 101 22.54 -1.65 13.63
C LYS A 101 23.44 -1.84 12.41
N LYS A 102 24.71 -1.45 12.49
CA LYS A 102 25.67 -1.62 11.39
C LYS A 102 25.98 -3.10 11.11
N LYS A 103 26.12 -3.92 12.15
CA LYS A 103 26.25 -5.39 12.03
C LYS A 103 24.99 -5.99 11.39
N ALA A 104 23.80 -5.61 11.85
CA ALA A 104 22.53 -6.03 11.27
C ALA A 104 22.46 -5.65 9.78
N LYS A 105 22.85 -4.42 9.43
CA LYS A 105 22.89 -3.92 8.04
C LYS A 105 23.75 -4.80 7.15
N ALA A 106 24.97 -5.10 7.59
CA ALA A 106 25.88 -5.94 6.82
C ALA A 106 25.37 -7.38 6.67
N LEU A 107 24.82 -7.96 7.73
CA LEU A 107 24.31 -9.34 7.73
C LEU A 107 23.10 -9.49 6.80
N LEU A 108 22.11 -8.61 6.92
CA LEU A 108 20.88 -8.65 6.12
C LEU A 108 21.10 -8.23 4.66
N GLN A 109 22.12 -7.43 4.35
CA GLN A 109 22.53 -7.17 2.96
C GLN A 109 23.26 -8.37 2.34
N ALA A 110 23.89 -9.22 3.15
CA ALA A 110 24.64 -10.40 2.72
C ALA A 110 23.80 -11.70 2.69
N VAL A 111 22.53 -11.62 3.07
CA VAL A 111 21.58 -12.73 3.17
C VAL A 111 20.37 -12.37 2.30
N ASP A 112 20.03 -13.21 1.33
CA ASP A 112 18.80 -13.02 0.55
C ASP A 112 17.55 -13.28 1.41
N ALA A 113 16.40 -12.74 0.99
CA ALA A 113 15.14 -12.85 1.74
C ALA A 113 14.75 -14.31 2.05
N THR A 114 15.13 -15.23 1.17
CA THR A 114 14.93 -16.67 1.30
C THR A 114 15.75 -17.24 2.46
N SER A 115 17.05 -16.96 2.50
CA SER A 115 17.98 -17.40 3.55
C SER A 115 17.61 -16.81 4.91
N LEU A 116 17.11 -15.57 4.94
CA LEU A 116 16.63 -14.91 6.16
C LEU A 116 15.41 -15.64 6.73
N GLY A 117 14.43 -16.00 5.90
CA GLY A 117 13.25 -16.76 6.32
C GLY A 117 13.57 -18.14 6.90
N ILE A 118 14.56 -18.85 6.32
CA ILE A 118 15.05 -20.13 6.87
C ILE A 118 15.62 -19.91 8.28
N MET A 119 16.45 -18.88 8.44
CA MET A 119 17.09 -18.57 9.72
C MET A 119 16.07 -18.21 10.79
N GLU A 120 15.04 -17.42 10.45
CA GLU A 120 13.92 -17.10 11.36
C GLU A 120 13.15 -18.36 11.77
N GLN A 121 12.80 -19.23 10.83
CA GLN A 121 12.06 -20.47 11.12
C GLN A 121 12.84 -21.45 12.00
N GLU A 122 14.14 -21.58 11.79
CA GLU A 122 14.99 -22.41 12.65
C GLU A 122 15.06 -21.88 14.08
N LEU A 123 15.10 -20.57 14.26
CA LEU A 123 15.08 -19.95 15.59
C LEU A 123 13.75 -20.16 16.31
N ILE A 124 12.65 -20.15 15.56
CA ILE A 124 11.33 -20.52 16.10
C ILE A 124 11.33 -21.97 16.59
N ARG A 125 11.91 -22.89 15.82
CA ARG A 125 12.07 -24.30 16.21
C ARG A 125 12.96 -24.46 17.46
N GLU A 126 13.91 -23.56 17.67
CA GLU A 126 14.79 -23.53 18.84
C GLU A 126 14.18 -22.80 20.06
N GLY A 127 12.94 -22.32 19.94
CA GLY A 127 12.15 -21.78 21.07
C GLY A 127 12.08 -20.25 21.13
N VAL A 128 12.59 -19.53 20.13
CA VAL A 128 12.39 -18.08 20.02
C VAL A 128 10.96 -17.83 19.54
N SER A 129 10.17 -17.03 20.26
CA SER A 129 8.78 -16.80 19.83
C SER A 129 8.70 -15.92 18.59
N HIS A 130 7.65 -16.12 17.80
CA HIS A 130 7.38 -15.32 16.60
C HIS A 130 7.27 -13.82 16.94
N ASP A 131 6.68 -13.48 18.10
CA ASP A 131 6.54 -12.11 18.58
C ASP A 131 7.90 -11.48 18.95
N GLU A 132 8.86 -12.26 19.47
CA GLU A 132 10.21 -11.78 19.80
C GLU A 132 11.05 -11.51 18.55
N ILE A 133 11.02 -12.41 17.56
CA ILE A 133 11.69 -12.19 16.27
C ILE A 133 11.14 -10.91 15.65
N ARG A 134 9.81 -10.79 15.61
CA ARG A 134 9.11 -9.66 15.01
C ARG A 134 9.39 -8.34 15.74
N LYS A 135 9.38 -8.30 17.08
CA LYS A 135 9.69 -7.08 17.86
C LYS A 135 11.16 -6.67 17.79
N SER A 136 12.08 -7.63 17.85
CA SER A 136 13.51 -7.33 17.86
C SER A 136 14.06 -7.00 16.47
N LEU A 137 13.44 -7.55 15.42
CA LEU A 137 13.96 -7.47 14.06
C LEU A 137 13.12 -6.62 13.10
N CYS A 138 11.81 -6.40 13.26
CA CYS A 138 11.03 -5.64 12.27
C CYS A 138 11.54 -4.21 12.06
N ASP A 139 11.88 -3.51 13.15
CA ASP A 139 12.34 -2.11 13.04
C ASP A 139 13.72 -2.02 12.37
N ILE A 140 14.62 -2.96 12.70
CA ILE A 140 15.98 -2.99 12.14
C ILE A 140 15.99 -3.57 10.72
N HIS A 141 15.17 -4.58 10.43
CA HIS A 141 14.99 -5.13 9.09
C HIS A 141 14.49 -4.03 8.14
N LEU A 142 13.51 -3.23 8.55
CA LEU A 142 13.03 -2.10 7.74
C LEU A 142 14.08 -1.00 7.60
N GLU A 143 14.78 -0.64 8.68
CA GLU A 143 15.84 0.37 8.65
C GLU A 143 17.01 -0.04 7.73
N VAL A 144 17.32 -1.34 7.70
CA VAL A 144 18.40 -1.92 6.89
C VAL A 144 18.01 -2.14 5.43
N LEU A 145 16.80 -2.64 5.20
CA LEU A 145 16.30 -2.97 3.87
C LEU A 145 15.68 -1.75 3.17
N ARG A 146 15.57 -0.60 3.86
CA ARG A 146 14.97 0.65 3.35
C ARG A 146 15.46 1.00 1.95
N ASP A 147 16.77 1.11 1.80
CA ASP A 147 17.42 1.51 0.54
C ASP A 147 17.12 0.51 -0.60
N SER A 148 17.11 -0.79 -0.28
CA SER A 148 16.87 -1.87 -1.25
C SER A 148 15.41 -1.90 -1.70
N LEU A 149 14.47 -1.78 -0.76
CA LEU A 149 13.03 -1.77 -1.04
C LEU A 149 12.65 -0.57 -1.92
N VAL A 150 13.13 0.63 -1.56
CA VAL A 150 12.89 1.85 -2.34
C VAL A 150 13.43 1.70 -3.77
N SER A 151 14.61 1.10 -3.96
CA SER A 151 15.24 0.95 -5.28
C SER A 151 14.50 -0.01 -6.23
N LYS A 152 13.71 -0.94 -5.70
CA LYS A 152 12.99 -1.96 -6.48
C LYS A 152 11.50 -1.67 -6.64
N ARG A 153 11.04 -0.53 -6.11
CA ARG A 153 9.64 -0.14 -6.10
C ARG A 153 9.13 0.07 -7.54
N GLN A 154 8.00 -0.55 -7.87
CA GLN A 154 7.27 -0.25 -9.09
C GLN A 154 6.50 1.06 -8.90
N GLU A 155 6.65 1.96 -9.87
CA GLU A 155 5.92 3.23 -9.91
C GLU A 155 4.75 3.15 -10.90
N VAL A 156 3.66 3.80 -10.54
CA VAL A 156 2.46 3.95 -11.37
C VAL A 156 2.09 5.43 -11.42
N SER A 157 1.46 5.84 -12.52
CA SER A 157 1.07 7.24 -12.74
C SER A 157 -0.43 7.42 -12.53
N ALA A 158 -0.83 8.66 -12.27
CA ALA A 158 -2.24 9.03 -12.22
C ALA A 158 -2.97 8.62 -13.50
N PRO A 159 -4.24 8.18 -13.41
CA PRO A 159 -5.10 8.17 -12.22
C PRO A 159 -5.10 6.83 -11.46
N HIS A 160 -3.97 6.10 -11.40
CA HIS A 160 -3.92 4.81 -10.71
C HIS A 160 -4.16 4.97 -9.19
N PRO A 161 -4.99 4.14 -8.51
CA PRO A 161 -5.29 4.28 -7.08
C PRO A 161 -4.05 4.30 -6.17
N ILE A 162 -3.08 3.41 -6.42
CA ILE A 162 -1.78 3.42 -5.70
C ILE A 162 -1.02 4.76 -5.89
N ASN A 163 -1.08 5.40 -7.07
CA ASN A 163 -0.46 6.72 -7.22
C ASN A 163 -1.15 7.75 -6.32
N THR A 164 -2.48 7.72 -6.26
CA THR A 164 -3.26 8.59 -5.37
C THR A 164 -2.91 8.40 -3.91
N PHE A 165 -2.83 7.15 -3.44
CA PHE A 165 -2.42 6.84 -2.06
C PHE A 165 -1.03 7.38 -1.76
N MET A 166 -0.06 7.16 -2.65
CA MET A 166 1.31 7.62 -2.47
C MET A 166 1.44 9.16 -2.51
N GLU A 167 0.66 9.87 -3.33
CA GLU A 167 0.65 11.34 -3.33
C GLU A 167 0.07 11.90 -2.02
N GLU A 168 -0.96 11.25 -1.47
CA GLU A 168 -1.50 11.61 -0.15
C GLU A 168 -0.50 11.32 0.97
N HIS A 169 0.22 10.19 0.90
CA HIS A 169 1.30 9.87 1.83
C HIS A 169 2.38 10.94 1.88
N LYS A 170 2.79 11.51 0.74
CA LYS A 170 3.77 12.62 0.74
C LYS A 170 3.29 13.80 1.58
N ILE A 171 2.01 14.14 1.51
CA ILE A 171 1.43 15.26 2.26
C ILE A 171 1.32 14.93 3.75
N ILE A 172 0.93 13.69 4.07
CA ILE A 172 0.86 13.20 5.46
C ILE A 172 2.25 13.19 6.10
N VAL A 173 3.26 12.63 5.41
CA VAL A 173 4.64 12.58 5.89
C VAL A 173 5.21 13.98 6.09
N ASN A 174 4.96 14.93 5.18
CA ASN A 174 5.36 16.32 5.40
C ASN A 174 4.72 16.92 6.66
N SER A 175 3.43 16.64 6.91
CA SER A 175 2.74 17.10 8.12
C SER A 175 3.34 16.46 9.39
N LEU A 176 3.79 15.21 9.32
CA LEU A 176 4.50 14.52 10.41
C LEU A 176 5.89 15.11 10.67
N HIS A 177 6.63 15.50 9.64
CA HIS A 177 7.93 16.19 9.80
C HIS A 177 7.78 17.58 10.43
N GLU A 178 6.74 18.31 10.05
CA GLU A 178 6.39 19.58 10.70
C GLU A 178 5.99 19.38 12.17
N LEU A 179 5.21 18.32 12.46
CA LEU A 179 4.83 17.95 13.83
C LEU A 179 6.06 17.63 14.68
N SER A 180 6.95 16.79 14.17
CA SER A 180 8.21 16.43 14.84
C SER A 180 9.04 17.68 15.15
N SER A 181 9.20 18.57 14.17
CA SER A 181 9.93 19.84 14.36
C SER A 181 9.28 20.74 15.41
N LEU A 182 7.94 20.80 15.47
CA LEU A 182 7.20 21.57 16.47
C LEU A 182 7.39 20.97 17.86
N VAL A 183 7.29 19.66 17.98
CA VAL A 183 7.45 18.91 19.24
C VAL A 183 8.84 19.13 19.83
N GLU A 184 9.90 19.18 19.02
CA GLU A 184 11.26 19.50 19.49
C GLU A 184 11.39 20.89 20.13
N ARG A 185 10.61 21.86 19.65
CA ARG A 185 10.61 23.24 20.18
C ARG A 185 9.72 23.40 21.41
N LEU A 186 8.68 22.59 21.53
CA LEU A 186 7.65 22.72 22.56
C LEU A 186 8.18 22.71 24.01
N PRO A 187 9.21 21.92 24.39
CA PRO A 187 9.76 21.92 25.75
C PRO A 187 10.17 23.31 26.26
N ALA A 188 10.72 24.15 25.38
CA ALA A 188 11.18 25.50 25.70
C ALA A 188 10.02 26.51 25.88
N ILE A 189 8.81 26.15 25.49
CA ILE A 189 7.63 27.03 25.55
C ILE A 189 6.97 26.93 26.93
N THR A 190 6.60 28.08 27.48
CA THR A 190 6.12 28.23 28.87
C THR A 190 4.63 28.57 29.00
N SER A 191 3.94 28.92 27.91
CA SER A 191 2.48 29.15 27.90
C SER A 191 1.90 29.01 26.48
N LEU A 192 0.57 28.85 26.38
CA LEU A 192 -0.14 28.84 25.09
C LEU A 192 0.08 30.13 24.28
N ALA A 193 0.17 31.28 24.96
CA ALA A 193 0.42 32.56 24.29
C ALA A 193 1.83 32.62 23.68
N ALA A 194 2.81 31.99 24.34
CA ALA A 194 4.19 31.94 23.88
C ALA A 194 4.42 30.99 22.69
N MET A 195 3.44 30.15 22.34
CA MET A 195 3.52 29.29 21.14
C MET A 195 3.50 30.10 19.84
N GLY A 196 2.87 31.28 19.81
CA GLY A 196 2.80 32.12 18.62
C GLY A 196 2.28 31.35 17.40
N GLU A 197 3.05 31.37 16.31
CA GLU A 197 2.72 30.69 15.04
C GLU A 197 2.67 29.16 15.17
N ASP A 198 3.40 28.55 16.10
CA ASP A 198 3.38 27.10 16.30
C ASP A 198 1.99 26.63 16.74
N ARG A 199 1.16 27.50 17.33
CA ARG A 199 -0.23 27.17 17.68
C ARG A 199 -1.11 26.96 16.46
N GLU A 200 -1.01 27.83 15.46
CA GLU A 200 -1.82 27.69 14.23
C GLU A 200 -1.30 26.52 13.40
N LYS A 201 0.02 26.34 13.30
CA LYS A 201 0.62 25.15 12.66
C LYS A 201 0.15 23.85 13.28
N LEU A 202 0.08 23.78 14.62
CA LEU A 202 -0.44 22.59 15.30
C LEU A 202 -1.88 22.26 14.89
N LYS A 203 -2.73 23.29 14.69
CA LYS A 203 -4.12 23.09 14.22
C LYS A 203 -4.16 22.60 12.78
N ASP A 204 -3.35 23.19 11.90
CA ASP A 204 -3.30 22.80 10.48
C ASP A 204 -2.83 21.35 10.34
N ILE A 205 -1.75 20.99 11.04
CA ILE A 205 -1.23 19.62 11.12
C ILE A 205 -2.30 18.67 11.66
N ALA A 206 -2.92 19.00 12.80
CA ALA A 206 -3.92 18.12 13.40
C ALA A 206 -5.16 17.94 12.51
N HIS A 207 -5.56 19.00 11.79
CA HIS A 207 -6.63 18.93 10.80
C HIS A 207 -6.25 17.98 9.66
N HIS A 208 -5.10 18.16 9.01
CA HIS A 208 -4.66 17.27 7.93
C HIS A 208 -4.57 15.80 8.36
N LEU A 209 -4.05 15.52 9.57
CA LEU A 209 -3.97 14.15 10.08
C LEU A 209 -5.36 13.53 10.32
N VAL A 210 -6.34 14.30 10.78
CA VAL A 210 -7.72 13.80 10.90
C VAL A 210 -8.36 13.61 9.52
N GLU A 211 -8.18 14.54 8.59
CA GLU A 211 -8.71 14.43 7.22
C GLU A 211 -8.11 13.27 6.42
N SER A 212 -6.91 12.81 6.83
CA SER A 212 -6.28 11.59 6.30
C SER A 212 -7.11 10.31 6.57
N GLU A 213 -8.19 10.40 7.35
CA GLU A 213 -9.04 9.25 7.64
C GLU A 213 -9.69 8.64 6.39
N SER A 214 -10.08 9.48 5.42
CA SER A 214 -10.61 9.00 4.13
C SER A 214 -9.59 8.19 3.32
N HIS A 215 -8.29 8.36 3.57
CA HIS A 215 -7.24 7.49 3.03
C HIS A 215 -7.32 6.09 3.64
N HIS A 216 -7.21 6.00 4.97
CA HIS A 216 -7.27 4.71 5.67
C HIS A 216 -8.59 3.98 5.37
N GLN A 217 -9.72 4.68 5.25
CA GLN A 217 -10.99 4.07 4.86
C GLN A 217 -10.94 3.43 3.47
N ARG A 218 -10.35 4.10 2.48
CA ARG A 218 -10.16 3.50 1.15
C ARG A 218 -9.28 2.27 1.20
N GLU A 219 -8.26 2.26 2.04
CA GLU A 219 -7.45 1.06 2.22
C GLU A 219 -8.25 -0.07 2.88
N GLU A 220 -8.87 0.21 4.02
CA GLU A 220 -9.58 -0.76 4.85
C GLU A 220 -10.83 -1.35 4.18
N GLU A 221 -11.59 -0.52 3.48
CA GLU A 221 -12.87 -0.88 2.88
C GLU A 221 -12.77 -1.28 1.40
N VAL A 222 -11.69 -0.87 0.70
CA VAL A 222 -11.54 -1.11 -0.73
C VAL A 222 -10.31 -1.95 -1.06
N LEU A 223 -9.10 -1.48 -0.75
CA LEU A 223 -7.87 -2.18 -1.17
C LEU A 223 -7.68 -3.51 -0.42
N PHE A 224 -7.76 -3.48 0.91
CA PHE A 224 -7.48 -4.61 1.79
C PHE A 224 -8.42 -5.79 1.53
N PRO A 225 -9.74 -5.61 1.35
CA PRO A 225 -10.63 -6.72 0.99
C PRO A 225 -10.30 -7.36 -0.35
N GLU A 226 -9.76 -6.62 -1.33
CA GLU A 226 -9.32 -7.20 -2.60
C GLU A 226 -8.04 -8.02 -2.39
N LEU A 227 -7.08 -7.56 -1.58
CA LEU A 227 -5.90 -8.35 -1.22
C LEU A 227 -6.24 -9.63 -0.46
N GLU A 228 -7.20 -9.56 0.47
CA GLU A 228 -7.69 -10.72 1.23
C GLU A 228 -8.32 -11.78 0.32
N ARG A 229 -8.95 -11.40 -0.80
CA ARG A 229 -9.47 -12.37 -1.80
C ARG A 229 -8.39 -13.11 -2.57
N HIS A 230 -7.17 -12.59 -2.56
CA HIS A 230 -5.98 -13.25 -3.10
C HIS A 230 -5.13 -13.90 -2.00
N ASP A 231 -5.76 -14.28 -0.88
CA ASP A 231 -5.15 -14.95 0.26
C ASP A 231 -4.06 -14.13 1.00
N ILE A 232 -3.98 -12.81 0.77
CA ILE A 232 -3.08 -11.89 1.49
C ILE A 232 -3.84 -11.29 2.67
N VAL A 233 -3.91 -12.04 3.78
CA VAL A 233 -4.77 -11.69 4.92
C VAL A 233 -4.00 -11.01 6.07
N GLU A 234 -2.81 -11.51 6.40
CA GLU A 234 -2.10 -11.05 7.61
C GLU A 234 -1.62 -9.59 7.53
N PRO A 235 -0.96 -9.13 6.43
CA PRO A 235 -0.48 -7.75 6.37
C PRO A 235 -1.61 -6.71 6.48
N PRO A 236 -2.74 -6.82 5.73
CA PRO A 236 -3.87 -5.90 5.91
C PRO A 236 -4.48 -5.94 7.31
N ALA A 237 -4.57 -7.12 7.94
CA ALA A 237 -5.10 -7.25 9.30
C ALA A 237 -4.25 -6.49 10.33
N ILE A 238 -2.92 -6.51 10.17
CA ILE A 238 -1.99 -5.77 11.01
C ILE A 238 -2.16 -4.26 10.76
N MET A 239 -2.25 -3.83 9.49
CA MET A 239 -2.41 -2.41 9.19
C MET A 239 -3.70 -1.83 9.80
N LYS A 240 -4.82 -2.57 9.71
CA LYS A 240 -6.09 -2.22 10.36
C LYS A 240 -5.95 -1.98 11.87
N LEU A 241 -5.13 -2.76 12.57
CA LEU A 241 -4.90 -2.58 14.01
C LEU A 241 -4.15 -1.28 14.31
N ASP A 242 -3.13 -0.97 13.51
CA ASP A 242 -2.38 0.29 13.61
C ASP A 242 -3.29 1.50 13.34
N HIS A 243 -4.14 1.41 12.31
CA HIS A 243 -5.11 2.46 11.95
C HIS A 243 -6.05 2.82 13.10
N VAL A 244 -6.51 1.83 13.88
CA VAL A 244 -7.35 2.08 15.07
C VAL A 244 -6.62 2.96 16.08
N GLU A 245 -5.35 2.69 16.36
CA GLU A 245 -4.57 3.48 17.32
C GLU A 245 -4.22 4.87 16.75
N PHE A 246 -3.86 4.95 15.47
CA PHE A 246 -3.62 6.24 14.81
C PHE A 246 -4.86 7.12 14.82
N ARG A 247 -6.02 6.59 14.44
CA ARG A 247 -7.29 7.33 14.44
C ARG A 247 -7.59 7.95 15.81
N LYS A 248 -7.43 7.17 16.89
CA LYS A 248 -7.60 7.65 18.26
C LYS A 248 -6.64 8.79 18.60
N ARG A 249 -5.35 8.65 18.29
CA ARG A 249 -4.32 9.65 18.61
C ARG A 249 -4.41 10.92 17.79
N LYS A 250 -4.74 10.80 16.49
CA LYS A 250 -5.00 11.95 15.60
C LYS A 250 -6.17 12.78 16.12
N GLN A 251 -7.25 12.12 16.54
CA GLN A 251 -8.40 12.79 17.16
C GLN A 251 -8.03 13.47 18.48
N GLU A 252 -7.22 12.83 19.33
CA GLU A 252 -6.77 13.45 20.57
C GLU A 252 -5.89 14.69 20.32
N LEU A 253 -4.96 14.61 19.37
CA LEU A 253 -4.13 15.75 18.96
C LEU A 253 -4.99 16.90 18.42
N TYR A 254 -6.02 16.59 17.63
CA TYR A 254 -7.00 17.56 17.14
C TYR A 254 -7.73 18.27 18.29
N GLN A 255 -8.21 17.52 19.28
CA GLN A 255 -8.88 18.12 20.45
C GLN A 255 -7.95 19.05 21.23
N LEU A 256 -6.69 18.65 21.44
CA LEU A 256 -5.69 19.51 22.08
C LEU A 256 -5.46 20.79 21.27
N ALA A 257 -5.32 20.69 19.95
CA ALA A 257 -5.03 21.82 19.07
C ALA A 257 -6.18 22.83 18.98
N TYR A 258 -7.43 22.35 18.89
CA TYR A 258 -8.62 23.19 18.69
C TYR A 258 -9.24 23.65 20.01
N ASN A 259 -9.10 22.88 21.09
CA ASN A 259 -9.65 23.19 22.40
C ASN A 259 -8.57 23.30 23.50
N PRO A 260 -7.47 24.05 23.30
CA PRO A 260 -6.35 24.07 24.25
C PRO A 260 -6.72 24.71 25.60
N GLN A 261 -7.78 25.51 25.64
CA GLN A 261 -8.30 26.12 26.87
C GLN A 261 -8.88 25.11 27.87
N ASP A 262 -9.20 23.90 27.43
CA ASP A 262 -9.79 22.86 28.29
C ASP A 262 -8.72 22.14 29.14
N TYR A 263 -7.44 22.48 28.94
CA TYR A 263 -6.29 21.81 29.55
C TYR A 263 -5.39 22.80 30.29
N ASP A 264 -4.76 22.32 31.37
CA ASP A 264 -3.60 23.01 31.92
C ASP A 264 -2.44 22.98 30.91
N PHE A 265 -1.69 24.08 30.78
CA PHE A 265 -0.63 24.17 29.78
C PHE A 265 0.46 23.10 29.96
N SER A 266 0.79 22.71 31.19
CA SER A 266 1.77 21.65 31.42
C SER A 266 1.26 20.31 30.91
N GLN A 267 -0.02 20.01 31.12
CA GLN A 267 -0.64 18.77 30.63
C GLN A 267 -0.77 18.78 29.11
N PHE A 268 -1.26 19.88 28.54
CA PHE A 268 -1.31 20.09 27.09
C PHE A 268 0.05 19.86 26.45
N LYS A 269 1.10 20.51 26.98
CA LYS A 269 2.46 20.41 26.45
C LYS A 269 2.97 18.98 26.48
N THR A 270 2.91 18.32 27.63
CA THR A 270 3.36 16.92 27.75
C THR A 270 2.61 16.03 26.76
N ARG A 271 1.30 16.20 26.65
CA ARG A 271 0.49 15.33 25.80
C ARG A 271 0.72 15.55 24.31
N VAL A 272 0.89 16.79 23.87
CA VAL A 272 1.25 17.10 22.47
C VAL A 272 2.61 16.51 22.11
N ILE A 273 3.60 16.58 23.02
CA ILE A 273 4.92 15.96 22.81
C ILE A 273 4.77 14.44 22.65
N GLU A 274 4.12 13.77 23.60
CA GLU A 274 3.93 12.30 23.55
C GLU A 274 3.19 11.83 22.28
N LEU A 275 2.11 12.52 21.92
CA LEU A 275 1.34 12.19 20.71
C LEU A 275 2.15 12.47 19.45
N GLY A 276 2.84 13.60 19.39
CA GLY A 276 3.60 13.98 18.22
C GLY A 276 4.84 13.13 17.99
N GLU A 277 5.58 12.75 19.03
CA GLU A 277 6.69 11.78 18.94
C GLU A 277 6.19 10.42 18.44
N TYR A 278 5.08 9.93 19.00
CA TYR A 278 4.50 8.67 18.57
C TYR A 278 4.01 8.71 17.13
N LEU A 279 3.19 9.69 16.76
CA LEU A 279 2.62 9.79 15.41
C LEU A 279 3.73 9.97 14.37
N SER A 280 4.70 10.85 14.62
CA SER A 280 5.79 11.09 13.67
C SER A 280 6.63 9.84 13.43
N LYS A 281 6.86 9.03 14.47
CA LYS A 281 7.66 7.79 14.34
C LYS A 281 6.84 6.64 13.76
N GLU A 282 5.70 6.33 14.37
CA GLU A 282 4.96 5.10 14.09
C GLU A 282 4.12 5.23 12.82
N LEU A 283 3.49 6.38 12.55
CA LEU A 283 2.74 6.57 11.31
C LEU A 283 3.67 6.69 10.09
N GLU A 284 4.84 7.33 10.22
CA GLU A 284 5.83 7.36 9.12
C GLU A 284 6.37 5.95 8.83
N SER A 285 6.66 5.17 9.87
CA SER A 285 7.08 3.76 9.71
C SER A 285 5.99 2.92 9.05
N HIS A 286 4.73 3.16 9.39
CA HIS A 286 3.58 2.49 8.81
C HIS A 286 3.42 2.82 7.31
N ILE A 287 3.39 4.11 6.95
CA ILE A 287 3.35 4.59 5.55
C ILE A 287 4.50 3.99 4.74
N PHE A 288 5.69 3.90 5.34
CA PHE A 288 6.83 3.28 4.67
C PHE A 288 6.56 1.80 4.30
N LYS A 289 5.93 1.02 5.20
CA LYS A 289 5.57 -0.38 4.93
C LYS A 289 4.49 -0.47 3.86
N GLU A 290 3.54 0.46 3.82
CA GLU A 290 2.50 0.49 2.79
C GLU A 290 3.09 0.72 1.42
N ASP A 291 3.84 1.81 1.25
CA ASP A 291 4.45 2.23 -0.02
C ASP A 291 5.37 1.15 -0.62
N ASN A 292 6.19 0.53 0.23
CA ASN A 292 7.33 -0.27 -0.21
C ASN A 292 7.11 -1.78 -0.07
N ILE A 293 6.03 -2.21 0.61
CA ILE A 293 5.70 -3.63 0.78
C ILE A 293 4.27 -3.88 0.32
N LEU A 294 3.28 -3.28 0.99
CA LEU A 294 1.88 -3.66 0.78
C LEU A 294 1.38 -3.29 -0.62
N TYR A 295 1.63 -2.06 -1.06
CA TYR A 295 1.26 -1.60 -2.40
C TYR A 295 2.03 -2.34 -3.49
N GLN A 296 3.28 -2.73 -3.21
CA GLN A 296 4.09 -3.50 -4.15
C GLN A 296 3.57 -4.92 -4.34
N ILE A 297 3.04 -5.54 -3.28
CA ILE A 297 2.32 -6.81 -3.35
C ILE A 297 1.03 -6.62 -4.16
N ALA A 298 0.27 -5.56 -3.87
CA ALA A 298 -0.98 -5.26 -4.56
C ALA A 298 -0.77 -5.13 -6.08
N LEU A 299 0.25 -4.38 -6.51
CA LEU A 299 0.59 -4.17 -7.93
C LEU A 299 0.96 -5.47 -8.67
N GLN A 300 1.43 -6.49 -7.97
CA GLN A 300 1.83 -7.77 -8.56
C GLN A 300 0.67 -8.77 -8.68
N VAL A 301 -0.30 -8.67 -7.77
CA VAL A 301 -1.36 -9.68 -7.61
C VAL A 301 -2.67 -9.24 -8.26
N LEU A 302 -3.00 -7.94 -8.18
CA LEU A 302 -4.27 -7.42 -8.69
C LEU A 302 -4.19 -7.14 -10.19
N ASN A 303 -5.26 -7.51 -10.90
CA ASN A 303 -5.38 -7.30 -12.34
C ASN A 303 -6.11 -5.99 -12.69
N ALA A 304 -6.17 -5.66 -13.99
CA ALA A 304 -6.74 -4.40 -14.46
C ALA A 304 -8.22 -4.19 -14.13
N GLU A 305 -9.05 -5.25 -14.13
CA GLU A 305 -10.47 -5.15 -13.80
C GLU A 305 -10.68 -4.87 -12.31
N GLU A 306 -9.85 -5.48 -11.47
CA GLU A 306 -9.83 -5.25 -10.02
C GLU A 306 -9.38 -3.82 -9.70
N TRP A 307 -8.35 -3.31 -10.37
CA TRP A 307 -7.93 -1.92 -10.21
C TRP A 307 -8.99 -0.91 -10.62
N GLU A 308 -9.68 -1.16 -11.74
CA GLU A 308 -10.82 -0.33 -12.15
C GLU A 308 -11.97 -0.37 -11.14
N LYS A 309 -12.20 -1.53 -10.52
CA LYS A 309 -13.17 -1.65 -9.42
C LYS A 309 -12.71 -0.86 -8.19
N ILE A 310 -11.46 -1.03 -7.77
CA ILE A 310 -10.87 -0.32 -6.62
C ILE A 310 -11.01 1.18 -6.83
N HIS A 311 -10.68 1.69 -8.01
CA HIS A 311 -10.85 3.10 -8.33
C HIS A 311 -12.30 3.57 -8.08
N ARG A 312 -13.28 2.90 -8.67
CA ARG A 312 -14.71 3.28 -8.54
C ARG A 312 -15.22 3.21 -7.11
N GLU A 313 -14.76 2.24 -6.32
CA GLU A 313 -15.17 2.15 -4.91
C GLU A 313 -14.46 3.23 -4.07
N CYS A 314 -13.19 3.56 -4.38
CA CYS A 314 -12.50 4.70 -3.77
C CYS A 314 -13.23 6.03 -4.03
N ASP A 315 -13.73 6.24 -5.25
CA ASP A 315 -14.53 7.43 -5.59
C ASP A 315 -15.77 7.58 -4.69
N LYS A 316 -16.39 6.46 -4.30
CA LYS A 316 -17.57 6.45 -3.41
C LYS A 316 -17.23 6.75 -1.96
N VAL A 317 -16.09 6.26 -1.47
CA VAL A 317 -15.60 6.57 -0.12
C VAL A 317 -15.22 8.05 -0.03
N GLY A 318 -14.59 8.57 -1.09
CA GLY A 318 -14.10 9.93 -1.15
C GLY A 318 -12.61 10.03 -0.87
N TYR A 319 -12.08 11.25 -1.02
CA TYR A 319 -10.66 11.55 -1.01
C TYR A 319 -10.34 12.55 0.10
N CYS A 320 -9.07 12.58 0.53
CA CYS A 320 -8.58 13.59 1.46
C CYS A 320 -8.81 14.99 0.88
N CYS A 321 -9.02 15.98 1.75
CA CYS A 321 -9.18 17.36 1.33
C CYS A 321 -7.96 17.93 0.58
N PHE A 322 -6.80 17.29 0.75
CA PHE A 322 -5.52 17.62 0.14
C PHE A 322 -5.13 16.70 -1.03
N THR A 323 -5.98 15.75 -1.43
CA THR A 323 -5.67 14.86 -2.56
C THR A 323 -5.51 15.69 -3.85
N PRO A 324 -4.36 15.59 -4.55
CA PRO A 324 -4.13 16.39 -5.75
C PRO A 324 -5.17 16.09 -6.85
N GLY A 325 -5.57 17.12 -7.59
CA GLY A 325 -6.71 17.03 -8.53
C GLY A 325 -6.44 16.14 -9.75
N ASP A 326 -5.19 16.03 -10.18
CA ASP A 326 -4.72 15.14 -11.25
C ASP A 326 -4.82 13.65 -10.86
N GLN A 327 -4.98 13.35 -9.57
CA GLN A 327 -5.11 12.00 -9.03
C GLN A 327 -6.54 11.46 -9.11
N LYS A 328 -7.51 12.32 -9.39
CA LYS A 328 -8.92 11.95 -9.53
C LYS A 328 -9.19 11.61 -10.99
N LYS A 329 -9.81 10.45 -11.26
CA LYS A 329 -10.27 10.15 -12.61
C LYS A 329 -11.25 11.22 -13.04
N GLU A 330 -11.01 11.79 -14.22
CA GLU A 330 -11.90 12.79 -14.80
C GLU A 330 -13.28 12.13 -14.98
N GLU A 331 -14.25 12.51 -14.17
CA GLU A 331 -15.64 12.09 -14.37
C GLU A 331 -16.14 12.75 -15.65
N ILE A 332 -16.19 11.95 -16.71
CA ILE A 332 -16.73 12.36 -18.00
C ILE A 332 -18.19 11.92 -18.06
N MET A 333 -19.08 12.88 -17.90
CA MET A 333 -20.51 12.69 -18.16
C MET A 333 -20.74 12.67 -19.67
N GLU A 334 -21.21 11.56 -20.23
CA GLU A 334 -21.46 11.45 -21.67
C GLU A 334 -22.90 11.81 -22.02
N LEU A 335 -23.08 12.64 -23.06
CA LEU A 335 -24.38 12.99 -23.63
C LEU A 335 -24.35 12.86 -25.16
N ASP A 336 -25.07 11.88 -25.69
CA ASP A 336 -25.30 11.75 -27.14
C ASP A 336 -26.55 12.49 -27.58
N LEU A 337 -26.36 13.61 -28.28
CA LEU A 337 -27.42 14.51 -28.74
C LEU A 337 -28.04 14.07 -30.07
N ARG A 338 -27.41 13.15 -30.80
CA ARG A 338 -27.83 12.76 -32.17
C ARG A 338 -29.21 12.11 -32.18
N ALA A 339 -29.54 11.39 -31.12
CA ALA A 339 -30.85 10.77 -30.92
C ALA A 339 -31.90 11.71 -30.32
N MET A 340 -31.50 12.91 -29.87
CA MET A 340 -32.38 13.86 -29.19
C MET A 340 -33.00 14.89 -30.15
N PRO A 341 -34.29 15.24 -29.99
CA PRO A 341 -34.90 16.34 -30.72
C PRO A 341 -34.17 17.68 -30.48
N PRO A 342 -33.93 18.52 -31.51
CA PRO A 342 -33.11 19.74 -31.37
C PRO A 342 -33.54 20.72 -30.27
N PHE A 343 -34.84 20.81 -29.99
CA PHE A 343 -35.38 21.73 -28.99
C PHE A 343 -35.09 21.28 -27.54
N GLU A 344 -34.82 19.99 -27.31
CA GLU A 344 -34.51 19.44 -25.97
C GLU A 344 -33.01 19.47 -25.65
N ARG A 345 -32.17 19.56 -26.68
CA ARG A 345 -30.70 19.46 -26.55
C ARG A 345 -30.13 20.54 -25.64
N HIS A 346 -30.52 21.80 -25.83
CA HIS A 346 -29.97 22.92 -25.06
C HIS A 346 -30.34 22.81 -23.58
N GLU A 347 -31.62 22.60 -23.28
CA GLU A 347 -32.09 22.43 -21.90
C GLU A 347 -31.33 21.30 -21.21
N LYS A 348 -31.15 20.15 -21.88
CA LYS A 348 -30.44 19.02 -21.28
C LYS A 348 -28.95 19.30 -21.05
N ILE A 349 -28.27 19.95 -22.00
CA ILE A 349 -26.85 20.30 -21.86
C ILE A 349 -26.63 21.22 -20.65
N PHE A 350 -27.47 22.25 -20.49
CA PHE A 350 -27.34 23.18 -19.38
C PHE A 350 -27.77 22.57 -18.04
N GLU A 351 -28.80 21.72 -18.02
CA GLU A 351 -29.16 20.93 -16.83
C GLU A 351 -27.97 20.09 -16.34
N LEU A 352 -27.28 19.39 -17.24
CA LEU A 352 -26.11 18.58 -16.89
C LEU A 352 -24.92 19.46 -16.50
N TRP A 353 -24.67 20.55 -17.23
CA TRP A 353 -23.61 21.51 -16.90
C TRP A 353 -23.78 22.14 -15.51
N ASP A 354 -24.99 22.54 -15.15
CA ASP A 354 -25.29 23.13 -13.86
C ASP A 354 -25.12 22.11 -12.72
N ALA A 355 -25.40 20.83 -13.00
CA ALA A 355 -25.17 19.72 -12.08
C ALA A 355 -23.69 19.35 -11.89
N LEU A 356 -22.81 19.67 -12.85
CA LEU A 356 -21.38 19.38 -12.74
C LEU A 356 -20.74 20.15 -11.57
N LYS A 357 -19.81 19.49 -10.87
CA LYS A 357 -18.88 20.13 -9.94
C LYS A 357 -17.63 20.65 -10.67
N PRO A 358 -16.89 21.62 -10.10
CA PRO A 358 -15.59 22.01 -10.63
C PRO A 358 -14.66 20.79 -10.75
N GLY A 359 -14.03 20.63 -11.92
CA GLY A 359 -13.17 19.49 -12.26
C GLY A 359 -13.83 18.39 -13.09
N GLU A 360 -15.17 18.30 -13.11
CA GLU A 360 -15.92 17.33 -13.90
C GLU A 360 -16.08 17.80 -15.37
N THR A 361 -16.28 16.85 -16.27
CA THR A 361 -16.32 17.11 -17.72
C THR A 361 -17.60 16.57 -18.35
N LEU A 362 -18.32 17.40 -19.11
CA LEU A 362 -19.41 16.97 -19.97
C LEU A 362 -18.87 16.69 -21.37
N ARG A 363 -18.98 15.44 -21.84
CA ARG A 363 -18.63 15.03 -23.21
C ARG A 363 -19.89 14.91 -24.05
N ILE A 364 -20.07 15.83 -24.98
CA ILE A 364 -21.21 15.84 -25.90
C ILE A 364 -20.84 15.23 -27.25
N THR A 365 -21.74 14.41 -27.80
CA THR A 365 -21.67 13.95 -29.20
C THR A 365 -22.83 14.55 -29.98
N ASN A 366 -22.53 15.35 -31.01
CA ASN A 366 -23.52 16.08 -31.81
C ASN A 366 -23.43 15.70 -33.30
N ASP A 367 -24.56 15.84 -34.00
CA ASP A 367 -24.68 15.57 -35.45
C ASP A 367 -24.20 16.76 -36.33
N HIS A 368 -23.80 17.87 -35.71
CA HIS A 368 -23.25 19.06 -36.36
C HIS A 368 -22.28 19.79 -35.41
N ASP A 369 -21.51 20.74 -35.95
CA ASP A 369 -20.58 21.55 -35.15
C ASP A 369 -21.33 22.34 -34.05
N PRO A 370 -21.07 22.09 -32.75
CA PRO A 370 -21.69 22.81 -31.63
C PRO A 370 -21.12 24.22 -31.43
N LYS A 371 -20.57 24.86 -32.47
CA LYS A 371 -20.05 26.23 -32.43
C LYS A 371 -21.02 27.27 -31.86
N PRO A 372 -22.34 27.26 -32.17
CA PRO A 372 -23.29 28.17 -31.51
C PRO A 372 -23.35 27.99 -29.99
N LEU A 373 -23.32 26.74 -29.53
CA LEU A 373 -23.27 26.40 -28.10
C LEU A 373 -21.96 26.89 -27.48
N HIS A 374 -20.82 26.71 -28.15
CA HIS A 374 -19.54 27.24 -27.68
C HIS A 374 -19.58 28.77 -27.47
N TYR A 375 -20.17 29.52 -28.40
CA TYR A 375 -20.34 30.96 -28.25
C TYR A 375 -21.24 31.33 -27.07
N GLN A 376 -22.26 30.52 -26.77
CA GLN A 376 -23.10 30.72 -25.59
C GLN A 376 -22.31 30.48 -24.29
N PHE A 377 -21.51 29.41 -24.24
CA PHE A 377 -20.60 29.14 -23.12
C PHE A 377 -19.59 30.27 -22.89
N GLU A 378 -18.98 30.80 -23.96
CA GLU A 378 -18.05 31.93 -23.87
C GLU A 378 -18.73 33.22 -23.38
N ALA A 379 -20.02 33.40 -23.67
CA ALA A 379 -20.78 34.58 -23.24
C ALA A 379 -21.25 34.48 -21.78
N GLU A 380 -21.71 33.30 -21.35
CA GLU A 380 -22.39 33.11 -20.06
C GLU A 380 -21.47 32.55 -18.96
N TYR A 381 -20.48 31.73 -19.32
CA TYR A 381 -19.64 30.98 -18.38
C TYR A 381 -18.15 31.28 -18.55
N LYS A 382 -17.81 32.45 -19.11
CA LYS A 382 -16.43 32.84 -19.38
C LYS A 382 -15.50 32.62 -18.17
N GLY A 383 -14.43 31.86 -18.37
CA GLY A 383 -13.44 31.54 -17.34
C GLY A 383 -13.85 30.43 -16.37
N GLN A 384 -15.05 29.87 -16.49
CA GLN A 384 -15.55 28.74 -15.68
C GLN A 384 -15.54 27.42 -16.45
N TYR A 385 -15.04 27.40 -17.69
CA TYR A 385 -14.97 26.19 -18.50
C TYR A 385 -13.69 26.11 -19.34
N GLN A 386 -13.34 24.88 -19.73
CA GLN A 386 -12.41 24.58 -20.82
C GLN A 386 -13.15 23.79 -21.90
N TRP A 387 -12.89 24.12 -23.17
CA TRP A 387 -13.54 23.51 -24.32
C TRP A 387 -12.53 22.87 -25.24
N GLU A 388 -12.73 21.59 -25.50
CA GLU A 388 -11.83 20.79 -26.32
C GLU A 388 -12.63 19.99 -27.34
N TYR A 389 -12.26 20.08 -28.61
CA TYR A 389 -12.79 19.20 -29.65
C TYR A 389 -12.01 17.89 -29.64
N GLU A 390 -12.69 16.79 -29.31
CA GLU A 390 -12.13 15.45 -29.44
C GLU A 390 -12.27 14.93 -30.88
N GLN A 391 -13.37 15.28 -31.55
CA GLN A 391 -13.61 14.92 -32.95
C GLN A 391 -14.35 16.06 -33.69
N GLN A 392 -13.86 16.40 -34.88
CA GLN A 392 -14.42 17.48 -35.72
C GLN A 392 -14.96 16.93 -37.05
N GLY A 393 -16.17 16.34 -37.01
CA GLY A 393 -16.94 16.02 -38.21
C GLY A 393 -16.26 15.06 -39.22
N PRO A 394 -16.83 14.90 -40.42
CA PRO A 394 -18.06 15.51 -40.92
C PRO A 394 -19.34 14.81 -40.47
N LYS A 395 -19.25 13.62 -39.84
CA LYS A 395 -20.43 12.85 -39.38
C LYS A 395 -20.77 13.13 -37.92
N ASP A 396 -19.77 13.10 -37.05
CA ASP A 396 -19.93 13.28 -35.61
C ASP A 396 -18.98 14.36 -35.12
N TRP A 397 -19.48 15.20 -34.23
CA TRP A 397 -18.73 16.24 -33.54
C TRP A 397 -18.73 15.93 -32.06
N VAL A 398 -17.56 15.62 -31.52
CA VAL A 398 -17.37 15.27 -30.12
C VAL A 398 -16.60 16.38 -29.43
N VAL A 399 -17.17 16.91 -28.35
CA VAL A 399 -16.58 17.99 -27.56
C VAL A 399 -16.58 17.61 -26.09
N LYS A 400 -15.49 17.90 -25.40
CA LYS A 400 -15.38 17.91 -23.94
C LYS A 400 -15.51 19.34 -23.42
N ILE A 401 -16.39 19.53 -22.46
CA ILE A 401 -16.63 20.78 -21.75
C ILE A 401 -16.32 20.53 -20.28
N LYS A 402 -15.13 20.93 -19.84
CA LYS A 402 -14.68 20.76 -18.46
C LYS A 402 -15.04 21.98 -17.63
N LYS A 403 -15.60 21.78 -16.43
CA LYS A 403 -15.90 22.87 -15.49
C LYS A 403 -14.65 23.23 -14.67
N VAL A 404 -14.29 24.51 -14.63
CA VAL A 404 -13.08 25.03 -13.97
C VAL A 404 -13.41 25.66 -12.63
#